data_AF-A0A9E2BCB6-F1
#
_entry.id   AF-A0A9E2BCB6-F1
#
_cell.length_a   1.000
_cell.length_b   1.000
_cell.length_c   1.000
_cell.angle_alpha   90.00
_cell.angle_beta   90.00
_cell.angle_gamma   90.00
#
_symmetry.space_group_name_H-M   'P 1'
#
loop_
_entity.id
_entity.type
_entity.pdbx_description
1 polymer ?
#
loop_
_entity_poly.entity_id
_entity_poly.type
_entity_poly.pdbx_seq_one_letter_code
_entity_poly.pdbx_strand_id
1 'polypeptide(L)'
;PYLWLASNKLDLKVNGDPVLGVEAAFSDLVDKVDASPMAHLEASKGNFGVYLDFFYISLSDSVTVPVEVSPGLPAVPVAVSAEQELLLVDVAGFWRVDVGGTTNATLDLIGGIRYFDMDVTAVATLPDPGMTMADVSTGPSATDLLLGARLSGDFTKKWHWLLHGDFSFGDSDGTYNGLAAIGYAFGKTGLFSLDAGYRVMNLQIPGTTASGATTDLDLTMHGPVIGFVFNW
;
A
#
# COMPACT_ATOMS: atom_id res chain seq x y z
N PRO A 1 16.39 0.31 -0.13
CA PRO A 1 15.21 -0.59 -0.20
C PRO A 1 14.53 -0.62 1.16
N TYR A 2 13.25 -0.96 1.21
CA TYR A 2 12.53 -1.09 2.48
C TYR A 2 11.62 -2.32 2.46
N LEU A 3 11.09 -2.64 3.63
CA LEU A 3 10.10 -3.69 3.83
C LEU A 3 8.96 -3.09 4.66
N TRP A 4 7.74 -3.19 4.15
CA TRP A 4 6.53 -2.78 4.86
C TRP A 4 5.67 -4.01 5.13
N LEU A 5 5.50 -4.33 6.41
CA LEU A 5 4.73 -5.49 6.87
C LEU A 5 3.27 -5.07 7.09
N ALA A 6 2.57 -4.76 6.01
CA ALA A 6 1.24 -4.19 6.05
C ALA A 6 0.16 -5.24 6.38
N SER A 7 -0.68 -4.95 7.37
CA SER A 7 -2.00 -5.56 7.52
C SER A 7 -3.00 -4.81 6.63
N ASN A 8 -3.92 -5.55 6.01
CA ASN A 8 -4.85 -5.01 5.03
C ASN A 8 -6.29 -5.12 5.53
N LYS A 9 -7.05 -4.05 5.35
CA LYS A 9 -8.50 -4.05 5.46
C LYS A 9 -9.08 -3.59 4.14
N LEU A 10 -9.92 -4.43 3.55
CA LEU A 10 -10.54 -4.22 2.25
C LEU A 10 -12.06 -4.22 2.42
N ASP A 11 -12.69 -3.11 2.07
CA ASP A 11 -14.14 -2.97 2.01
C ASP A 11 -14.54 -2.68 0.54
N LEU A 12 -15.34 -3.57 -0.06
CA LEU A 12 -15.87 -3.45 -1.42
C LEU A 12 -17.39 -3.25 -1.41
N LYS A 13 -17.83 -2.19 -2.08
CA LYS A 13 -19.23 -1.88 -2.31
C LYS A 13 -19.55 -1.99 -3.79
N VAL A 14 -20.74 -2.50 -4.13
CA VAL A 14 -21.27 -2.55 -5.50
C VAL A 14 -22.62 -1.86 -5.52
N ASN A 15 -22.81 -0.87 -6.39
CA ASN A 15 -23.99 0.00 -6.40
C ASN A 15 -24.31 0.64 -5.03
N GLY A 16 -23.28 0.87 -4.21
CA GLY A 16 -23.41 1.43 -2.86
C GLY A 16 -23.73 0.42 -1.75
N ASP A 17 -24.05 -0.84 -2.10
CA ASP A 17 -24.30 -1.90 -1.12
C ASP A 17 -23.00 -2.64 -0.77
N PRO A 18 -22.70 -2.92 0.51
CA PRO A 18 -21.53 -3.70 0.90
C PRO A 18 -21.64 -5.14 0.37
N VAL A 19 -20.67 -5.57 -0.42
CA VAL A 19 -20.62 -6.93 -0.99
C VAL A 19 -19.55 -7.78 -0.31
N LEU A 20 -18.44 -7.17 0.08
CA LEU A 20 -17.33 -7.86 0.74
C LEU A 20 -16.65 -6.93 1.74
N GLY A 21 -16.41 -7.42 2.96
CA GLY A 21 -15.59 -6.77 3.98
C GLY A 21 -14.61 -7.79 4.54
N VAL A 22 -13.33 -7.63 4.23
CA VAL A 22 -12.26 -8.55 4.61
C VAL A 22 -11.20 -7.79 5.37
N GLU A 23 -10.81 -8.33 6.52
CA GLU A 23 -9.69 -7.86 7.31
C GLU A 23 -8.67 -9.00 7.43
N ALA A 24 -7.42 -8.71 7.09
CA ALA A 24 -6.33 -9.68 7.13
C ALA A 24 -5.13 -9.06 7.86
N ALA A 25 -4.73 -9.70 8.96
CA ALA A 25 -3.51 -9.32 9.66
C ALA A 25 -2.29 -9.71 8.81
N PHE A 26 -1.20 -8.95 8.92
CA PHE A 26 0.04 -9.26 8.19
C PHE A 26 0.54 -10.71 8.42
N SER A 27 0.39 -11.26 9.64
CA SER A 27 0.77 -12.64 9.93
C SER A 27 0.06 -13.67 9.06
N ASP A 28 -1.15 -13.35 8.62
CA ASP A 28 -1.97 -14.23 7.81
C ASP A 28 -1.72 -13.98 6.31
N LEU A 29 -1.13 -12.83 5.97
CA LEU A 29 -0.77 -12.44 4.62
C LEU A 29 0.63 -12.91 4.23
N VAL A 30 1.58 -12.99 5.17
CA VAL A 30 2.99 -13.28 4.86
C VAL A 30 3.19 -14.62 4.17
N ASP A 31 2.39 -15.62 4.53
CA ASP A 31 2.44 -16.97 3.92
C ASP A 31 1.79 -17.02 2.52
N LYS A 32 1.14 -15.92 2.11
CA LYS A 32 0.41 -15.74 0.86
C LYS A 32 1.12 -14.78 -0.10
N VAL A 33 2.26 -14.21 0.31
CA VAL A 33 3.03 -13.28 -0.53
C VAL A 33 3.80 -14.05 -1.59
N ASP A 34 3.44 -13.83 -2.85
CA ASP A 34 4.19 -14.34 -4.00
C ASP A 34 5.39 -13.45 -4.33
N ALA A 35 5.19 -12.12 -4.27
CA ALA A 35 6.23 -11.13 -4.53
C ALA A 35 5.95 -9.81 -3.81
N SER A 36 7.00 -9.15 -3.30
CA SER A 36 6.87 -7.84 -2.64
C SER A 36 8.08 -6.90 -2.77
N PRO A 37 8.63 -6.65 -3.98
CA PRO A 37 9.69 -5.67 -4.18
C PRO A 37 9.25 -4.25 -3.80
N MET A 38 10.09 -3.59 -2.99
CA MET A 38 9.90 -2.20 -2.57
C MET A 38 11.22 -1.43 -2.63
N ALA A 39 11.19 -0.23 -3.18
CA ALA A 39 12.37 0.62 -3.36
C ALA A 39 12.02 2.10 -3.29
N HIS A 40 12.92 2.87 -2.68
CA HIS A 40 12.85 4.32 -2.63
C HIS A 40 14.18 4.88 -3.12
N LEU A 41 14.13 5.81 -4.07
CA LEU A 41 15.29 6.50 -4.62
C LEU A 41 15.06 8.00 -4.52
N GLU A 42 16.03 8.71 -3.95
CA GLU A 42 15.97 10.17 -3.79
C GLU A 42 17.26 10.80 -4.32
N ALA A 43 17.12 11.94 -4.98
CA ALA A 43 18.24 12.79 -5.38
C ALA A 43 17.92 14.24 -5.05
N SER A 44 18.86 14.95 -4.42
CA SER A 44 18.68 16.36 -4.06
C SER A 44 19.91 17.20 -4.38
N LYS A 45 19.67 18.49 -4.61
CA LYS A 45 20.69 19.51 -4.80
C LYS A 45 20.25 20.82 -4.16
N GLY A 46 20.91 21.19 -3.06
CA GLY A 46 20.51 22.34 -2.26
C GLY A 46 19.11 22.12 -1.67
N ASN A 47 18.23 23.09 -1.85
CA ASN A 47 16.87 23.06 -1.31
C ASN A 47 15.86 22.31 -2.19
N PHE A 48 16.28 21.67 -3.28
CA PHE A 48 15.37 20.97 -4.17
C PHE A 48 15.80 19.52 -4.34
N GLY A 49 14.82 18.63 -4.46
CA GLY A 49 15.08 17.24 -4.82
C GLY A 49 13.89 16.60 -5.50
N VAL A 50 14.11 15.37 -5.92
CA VAL A 50 13.12 14.48 -6.53
C VAL A 50 13.26 13.10 -5.93
N TYR A 51 12.15 12.38 -5.83
CA TYR A 51 12.17 10.98 -5.46
C TYR A 51 11.27 10.13 -6.38
N LEU A 52 11.63 8.86 -6.43
CA LEU A 52 10.85 7.77 -6.99
C LEU A 52 10.61 6.75 -5.88
N ASP A 53 9.35 6.50 -5.54
CA ASP A 53 8.96 5.38 -4.67
C ASP A 53 8.27 4.32 -5.51
N PHE A 54 8.68 3.07 -5.33
CA PHE A 54 8.11 1.90 -5.96
C PHE A 54 7.71 0.91 -4.88
N PHE A 55 6.43 0.55 -4.88
CA PHE A 55 5.84 -0.43 -4.00
C PHE A 55 5.03 -1.41 -4.84
N TYR A 56 5.37 -2.69 -4.77
CA TYR A 56 4.57 -3.75 -5.38
C TYR A 56 4.37 -4.87 -4.38
N ILE A 57 3.16 -5.43 -4.34
CA ILE A 57 2.83 -6.63 -3.59
C ILE A 57 1.85 -7.49 -4.38
N SER A 58 2.13 -8.78 -4.44
CA SER A 58 1.28 -9.82 -5.00
C SER A 58 0.97 -10.85 -3.92
N LEU A 59 -0.31 -11.16 -3.75
CA LEU A 59 -0.85 -12.10 -2.78
C LEU A 59 -1.73 -13.13 -3.49
N SER A 60 -1.59 -14.42 -3.16
CA SER A 60 -2.52 -15.46 -3.62
C SER A 60 -2.90 -16.42 -2.49
N ASP A 61 -4.15 -16.86 -2.48
CA ASP A 61 -4.66 -17.83 -1.52
C ASP A 61 -5.72 -18.75 -2.12
N SER A 62 -5.83 -19.97 -1.59
CA SER A 62 -6.91 -20.89 -1.98
C SER A 62 -7.39 -21.71 -0.78
N VAL A 63 -8.71 -21.73 -0.58
CA VAL A 63 -9.36 -22.43 0.52
C VAL A 63 -10.52 -23.27 -0.01
N THR A 64 -10.78 -24.41 0.63
CA THR A 64 -12.00 -25.20 0.35
C THR A 64 -12.97 -25.03 1.52
N VAL A 65 -14.14 -24.47 1.24
CA VAL A 65 -15.18 -24.21 2.24
C VAL A 65 -16.40 -25.10 2.00
N PRO A 66 -16.97 -25.74 3.03
CA PRO A 66 -18.24 -26.44 2.90
C PRO A 66 -19.39 -25.43 2.82
N VAL A 67 -20.15 -25.44 1.72
CA VAL A 67 -21.28 -24.53 1.49
C VAL A 67 -22.59 -25.30 1.54
N GLU A 68 -23.51 -24.87 2.41
CA GLU A 68 -24.88 -25.37 2.41
C GLU A 68 -25.67 -24.70 1.28
N VAL A 69 -25.91 -25.45 0.20
CA VAL A 69 -26.67 -24.98 -0.96
C VAL A 69 -28.19 -25.07 -0.77
N SER A 70 -28.68 -25.88 0.17
CA SER A 70 -30.10 -26.00 0.51
C SER A 70 -30.31 -26.55 1.92
N PRO A 71 -31.31 -26.06 2.68
CA PRO A 71 -31.68 -26.63 3.97
C PRO A 71 -31.95 -28.14 3.86
N GLY A 72 -31.28 -28.93 4.69
CA GLY A 72 -31.47 -30.40 4.75
C GLY A 72 -30.64 -31.22 3.76
N LEU A 73 -29.80 -30.60 2.92
CA LEU A 73 -28.81 -31.31 2.11
C LEU A 73 -27.40 -31.24 2.75
N PRO A 74 -26.53 -32.26 2.51
CA PRO A 74 -25.14 -32.18 2.91
C PRO A 74 -24.45 -30.96 2.27
N ALA A 75 -23.59 -30.29 3.04
CA ALA A 75 -22.78 -29.20 2.51
C ALA A 75 -21.88 -29.71 1.38
N VAL A 76 -21.74 -28.91 0.34
CA VAL A 76 -20.92 -29.21 -0.83
C VAL A 76 -19.58 -28.50 -0.65
N PRO A 77 -18.44 -29.18 -0.83
CA PRO A 77 -17.15 -28.49 -0.82
C PRO A 77 -17.08 -27.52 -2.00
N VAL A 78 -16.70 -26.27 -1.76
CA VAL A 78 -16.47 -25.24 -2.77
C VAL A 78 -15.03 -24.77 -2.64
N ALA A 79 -14.26 -24.85 -3.72
CA ALA A 79 -12.92 -24.29 -3.78
C ALA A 79 -13.01 -22.80 -4.09
N VAL A 80 -12.39 -21.95 -3.29
CA VAL A 80 -12.32 -20.50 -3.45
C VAL A 80 -10.86 -20.12 -3.59
N SER A 81 -10.49 -19.53 -4.72
CA SER A 81 -9.17 -18.94 -4.96
C SER A 81 -9.26 -17.43 -5.04
N ALA A 82 -8.31 -16.73 -4.45
CA ALA A 82 -8.20 -15.27 -4.48
C ALA A 82 -6.78 -14.85 -4.83
N GLU A 83 -6.65 -13.89 -5.72
CA GLU A 83 -5.40 -13.27 -6.15
C GLU A 83 -5.55 -11.76 -6.04
N GLN A 84 -4.52 -11.10 -5.52
CA GLN A 84 -4.46 -9.65 -5.38
C GLN A 84 -3.07 -9.15 -5.78
N GLU A 85 -3.03 -8.21 -6.71
CA GLU A 85 -1.82 -7.46 -7.06
C GLU A 85 -2.05 -5.97 -6.79
N LEU A 86 -1.05 -5.31 -6.23
CA LEU A 86 -1.04 -3.87 -6.03
C LEU A 86 0.31 -3.31 -6.42
N LEU A 87 0.31 -2.44 -7.43
CA LEU A 87 1.43 -1.59 -7.82
C LEU A 87 1.14 -0.15 -7.41
N LEU A 88 2.11 0.49 -6.76
CA LEU A 88 2.09 1.91 -6.45
C LEU A 88 3.43 2.53 -6.81
N VAL A 89 3.38 3.63 -7.55
CA VAL A 89 4.53 4.38 -8.02
C VAL A 89 4.34 5.86 -7.75
N ASP A 90 5.22 6.44 -6.94
CA ASP A 90 5.25 7.88 -6.69
C ASP A 90 6.43 8.50 -7.42
N VAL A 91 6.17 9.57 -8.17
CA VAL A 91 7.20 10.43 -8.76
C VAL A 91 6.94 11.85 -8.28
N ALA A 92 7.79 12.37 -7.40
CA ALA A 92 7.57 13.68 -6.82
C ALA A 92 8.84 14.53 -6.73
N GLY A 93 8.65 15.84 -6.82
CA GLY A 93 9.64 16.83 -6.42
C GLY A 93 9.37 17.31 -5.00
N PHE A 94 10.41 17.81 -4.35
CA PHE A 94 10.27 18.48 -3.07
C PHE A 94 11.13 19.73 -2.96
N TRP A 95 10.63 20.69 -2.19
CA TRP A 95 11.36 21.89 -1.79
C TRP A 95 11.59 21.86 -0.28
N ARG A 96 12.86 21.85 0.10
CA ARG A 96 13.35 21.78 1.48
C ARG A 96 13.50 23.17 2.06
N VAL A 97 12.83 23.38 3.19
CA VAL A 97 12.93 24.58 4.02
C VAL A 97 13.60 24.18 5.32
N ASP A 98 14.71 24.85 5.64
CA ASP A 98 15.33 24.72 6.96
C ASP A 98 14.44 25.43 7.97
N VAL A 99 13.77 24.66 8.82
CA VAL A 99 12.90 25.17 9.88
C VAL A 99 13.65 25.23 11.23
N GLY A 100 14.97 25.33 11.13
CA GLY A 100 15.93 25.02 12.19
C GLY A 100 15.86 25.88 13.45
N GLY A 101 15.98 25.17 14.59
CA GLY A 101 16.31 25.66 15.94
C GLY A 101 17.45 24.80 16.53
N THR A 102 17.31 24.23 17.73
CA THR A 102 18.35 23.40 18.39
C THR A 102 18.52 21.97 17.80
N THR A 103 17.67 21.55 16.85
CA THR A 103 17.50 20.14 16.41
C THR A 103 17.80 19.85 14.93
N ASN A 104 18.34 20.81 14.16
CA ASN A 104 18.61 20.65 12.71
C ASN A 104 17.40 20.14 11.91
N ALA A 105 16.18 20.59 12.22
CA ALA A 105 14.98 20.12 11.56
C ALA A 105 14.76 20.76 10.16
N THR A 106 14.27 19.97 9.22
CA THR A 106 13.96 20.35 7.84
C THR A 106 12.52 19.98 7.50
N LEU A 107 11.83 20.88 6.79
CA LEU A 107 10.50 20.67 6.24
C LEU A 107 10.58 20.61 4.71
N ASP A 108 10.27 19.47 4.13
CA ASP A 108 10.14 19.28 2.69
C ASP A 108 8.66 19.44 2.30
N LEU A 109 8.36 20.38 1.41
CA LEU A 109 7.05 20.46 0.74
C LEU A 109 7.11 19.62 -0.53
N ILE A 110 6.17 18.70 -0.70
CA ILE A 110 6.18 17.67 -1.75
C ILE A 110 5.07 17.93 -2.75
N GLY A 111 5.38 17.77 -4.03
CA GLY A 111 4.40 17.78 -5.11
C GLY A 111 4.81 16.86 -6.25
N GLY A 112 3.88 16.07 -6.78
CA GLY A 112 4.19 15.05 -7.77
C GLY A 112 2.97 14.36 -8.33
N ILE A 113 3.19 13.12 -8.78
CA ILE A 113 2.17 12.22 -9.31
C ILE A 113 2.28 10.89 -8.58
N ARG A 114 1.12 10.33 -8.22
CA ARG A 114 0.99 8.95 -7.72
C ARG A 114 0.22 8.16 -8.76
N TYR A 115 0.84 7.10 -9.27
CA TYR A 115 0.15 6.08 -10.05
C TYR A 115 -0.07 4.88 -9.16
N PHE A 116 -1.26 4.29 -9.22
CA PHE A 116 -1.51 3.00 -8.64
C PHE A 116 -2.36 2.15 -9.57
N ASP A 117 -2.18 0.85 -9.43
CA ASP A 117 -2.82 -0.18 -10.23
C ASP A 117 -3.09 -1.35 -9.30
N MET A 118 -4.34 -1.81 -9.24
CA MET A 118 -4.71 -2.88 -8.33
C MET A 118 -5.61 -3.86 -9.05
N ASP A 119 -5.17 -5.11 -9.10
CA ASP A 119 -5.94 -6.22 -9.63
C ASP A 119 -6.39 -7.13 -8.49
N VAL A 120 -7.68 -7.46 -8.45
CA VAL A 120 -8.26 -8.42 -7.50
C VAL A 120 -9.11 -9.39 -8.28
N THR A 121 -8.78 -10.68 -8.16
CA THR A 121 -9.54 -11.77 -8.77
C THR A 121 -9.94 -12.78 -7.71
N ALA A 122 -11.21 -13.18 -7.68
CA ALA A 122 -11.75 -14.19 -6.79
C ALA A 122 -12.64 -15.16 -7.57
N VAL A 123 -12.33 -16.44 -7.50
CA VAL A 123 -13.04 -17.50 -8.24
C VAL A 123 -13.51 -18.56 -7.26
N ALA A 124 -14.81 -18.90 -7.33
CA ALA A 124 -15.41 -19.98 -6.57
C ALA A 124 -15.84 -21.12 -7.51
N THR A 125 -15.36 -22.34 -7.27
CA THR A 125 -15.56 -23.50 -8.16
C THR A 125 -16.08 -24.71 -7.39
N LEU A 126 -17.07 -25.40 -7.96
CA LEU A 126 -17.54 -26.69 -7.47
C LEU A 126 -16.60 -27.83 -7.92
N PRO A 127 -16.33 -28.84 -7.09
CA PRO A 127 -15.41 -29.93 -7.43
C PRO A 127 -15.93 -30.85 -8.55
N ASP A 128 -17.25 -30.97 -8.74
CA ASP A 128 -17.85 -31.77 -9.83
C ASP A 128 -19.22 -31.17 -10.21
N PRO A 129 -19.45 -30.74 -11.47
CA PRO A 129 -18.63 -30.93 -12.66
C PRO A 129 -17.63 -29.79 -12.93
N GLY A 130 -16.96 -29.24 -11.90
CA GLY A 130 -15.99 -28.16 -12.10
C GLY A 130 -16.65 -26.81 -12.40
N MET A 131 -17.92 -26.63 -12.04
CA MET A 131 -18.68 -25.42 -12.39
C MET A 131 -18.18 -24.22 -11.57
N THR A 132 -17.77 -23.16 -12.27
CA THR A 132 -17.53 -21.85 -11.68
C THR A 132 -18.86 -21.27 -11.19
N MET A 133 -18.96 -21.08 -9.89
CA MET A 133 -20.14 -20.53 -9.20
C MET A 133 -20.11 -19.01 -9.19
N ALA A 134 -18.91 -18.43 -9.04
CA ALA A 134 -18.68 -17.01 -9.06
C ALA A 134 -17.28 -16.72 -9.60
N ASP A 135 -17.19 -15.67 -10.39
CA ASP A 135 -15.95 -15.11 -10.92
C ASP A 135 -16.07 -13.60 -10.78
N VAL A 136 -15.27 -13.03 -9.88
CA VAL A 136 -15.23 -11.60 -9.60
C VAL A 136 -13.82 -11.14 -9.89
N SER A 137 -13.68 -10.28 -10.89
CA SER A 137 -12.42 -9.63 -11.22
C SER A 137 -12.63 -8.11 -11.31
N THR A 138 -11.72 -7.37 -10.71
CA THR A 138 -11.66 -5.91 -10.78
C THR A 138 -10.20 -5.46 -10.87
N GLY A 139 -9.94 -4.45 -11.70
CA GLY A 139 -8.60 -3.96 -12.00
C GLY A 139 -8.52 -2.43 -12.07
N PRO A 140 -8.93 -1.68 -11.02
CA PRO A 140 -8.92 -0.23 -11.13
C PRO A 140 -7.49 0.31 -11.04
N SER A 141 -7.22 1.28 -11.90
CA SER A 141 -5.97 2.05 -11.93
C SER A 141 -6.30 3.53 -11.87
N ALA A 142 -5.47 4.33 -11.19
CA ALA A 142 -5.63 5.79 -11.22
C ALA A 142 -4.28 6.51 -11.24
N THR A 143 -4.28 7.68 -11.87
CA THR A 143 -3.14 8.60 -11.83
C THR A 143 -3.57 9.90 -11.17
N ASP A 144 -3.02 10.16 -9.99
CA ASP A 144 -3.40 11.30 -9.17
C ASP A 144 -2.29 12.33 -9.03
N LEU A 145 -2.68 13.58 -8.81
CA LEU A 145 -1.79 14.60 -8.31
C LEU A 145 -1.49 14.32 -6.83
N LEU A 146 -0.21 14.25 -6.49
CA LEU A 146 0.30 14.00 -5.14
C LEU A 146 0.77 15.30 -4.49
N LEU A 147 0.30 15.58 -3.28
CA LEU A 147 0.78 16.68 -2.44
C LEU A 147 1.09 16.16 -1.04
N GLY A 148 2.17 16.66 -0.44
CA GLY A 148 2.55 16.22 0.90
C GLY A 148 3.56 17.11 1.58
N ALA A 149 3.94 16.68 2.77
CA ALA A 149 5.01 17.28 3.53
C ALA A 149 5.81 16.21 4.27
N ARG A 150 7.11 16.42 4.39
CA ARG A 150 8.01 15.59 5.18
C ARG A 150 8.79 16.46 6.16
N LEU A 151 8.66 16.18 7.44
CA LEU A 151 9.43 16.79 8.50
C LEU A 151 10.48 15.78 8.99
N SER A 152 11.75 16.19 9.01
CA SER A 152 12.84 15.34 9.48
C SER A 152 13.82 16.12 10.33
N GLY A 153 14.58 15.43 11.16
CA GLY A 153 15.62 16.06 11.96
C GLY A 153 16.47 15.05 12.73
N ASP A 154 17.46 15.57 13.45
CA ASP A 154 18.42 14.76 14.19
C ASP A 154 18.16 14.88 15.70
N PHE A 155 18.04 13.75 16.39
CA PHE A 155 18.17 13.71 17.86
C PHE A 155 19.64 13.81 18.27
N THR A 156 20.52 13.13 17.52
CA THR A 156 21.97 13.13 17.72
C THR A 156 22.65 12.95 16.37
N LYS A 157 23.99 12.98 16.31
CA LYS A 157 24.76 12.70 15.08
C LYS A 157 24.50 11.33 14.44
N LYS A 158 23.85 10.41 15.14
CA LYS A 158 23.56 9.05 14.66
C LYS A 158 22.08 8.70 14.65
N TRP A 159 21.24 9.49 15.29
CA TRP A 159 19.83 9.17 15.45
C TRP A 159 19.02 10.30 14.82
N HIS A 160 18.21 9.94 13.84
CA HIS A 160 17.32 10.85 13.14
C HIS A 160 15.89 10.37 13.21
N TRP A 161 14.96 11.26 12.88
CA TRP A 161 13.53 10.97 12.81
C TRP A 161 12.94 11.58 11.55
N LEU A 162 11.81 11.01 11.13
CA LEU A 162 11.06 11.41 9.95
C LEU A 162 9.56 11.26 10.23
N LEU A 163 8.81 12.28 9.87
CA LEU A 163 7.36 12.29 9.76
C LEU A 163 7.01 12.67 8.33
N HIS A 164 6.26 11.84 7.63
CA HIS A 164 5.77 12.08 6.28
C HIS A 164 4.25 12.01 6.32
N GLY A 165 3.60 12.96 5.68
CA GLY A 165 2.18 12.88 5.35
C GLY A 165 1.93 13.39 3.94
N ASP A 166 1.18 12.63 3.16
CA ASP A 166 0.79 13.01 1.80
C ASP A 166 -0.64 12.57 1.51
N PHE A 167 -1.22 13.20 0.50
CA PHE A 167 -2.50 12.84 -0.07
C PHE A 167 -2.43 12.98 -1.59
N SER A 168 -3.22 12.17 -2.29
CA SER A 168 -3.39 12.29 -3.74
C SER A 168 -4.86 12.49 -4.10
N PHE A 169 -5.10 13.15 -5.23
CA PHE A 169 -6.44 13.33 -5.78
C PHE A 169 -6.37 13.51 -7.30
N GLY A 170 -7.44 13.16 -8.02
CA GLY A 170 -7.48 13.27 -9.47
C GLY A 170 -8.46 12.26 -10.06
N ASP A 171 -7.91 11.16 -10.57
CA ASP A 171 -8.67 10.05 -11.12
C ASP A 171 -9.30 9.20 -10.02
N SER A 172 -8.69 9.15 -8.84
CA SER A 172 -9.25 8.49 -7.65
C SER A 172 -10.09 9.45 -6.78
N ASP A 173 -10.88 8.89 -5.86
CA ASP A 173 -11.60 9.65 -4.83
C ASP A 173 -10.66 10.20 -3.75
N GLY A 174 -9.40 9.76 -3.78
CA GLY A 174 -8.29 10.29 -3.01
C GLY A 174 -7.53 9.20 -2.26
N THR A 175 -6.24 9.46 -2.02
CA THR A 175 -5.43 8.63 -1.12
C THR A 175 -4.89 9.48 0.02
N TYR A 176 -4.65 8.86 1.16
CA TYR A 176 -3.86 9.46 2.23
C TYR A 176 -2.82 8.49 2.73
N ASN A 177 -1.61 8.99 2.97
CA ASN A 177 -0.49 8.19 3.45
C ASN A 177 0.25 8.95 4.55
N GLY A 178 0.65 8.21 5.58
CA GLY A 178 1.40 8.72 6.72
C GLY A 178 2.49 7.73 7.13
N LEU A 179 3.68 8.25 7.42
CA LEU A 179 4.81 7.48 7.93
C LEU A 179 5.48 8.23 9.07
N ALA A 180 5.72 7.52 10.17
CA ALA A 180 6.59 7.97 11.26
C ALA A 180 7.74 6.98 11.42
N ALA A 181 8.98 7.46 11.41
CA ALA A 181 10.16 6.62 11.50
C ALA A 181 11.28 7.25 12.35
N ILE A 182 12.10 6.37 12.92
CA ILE A 182 13.35 6.69 13.59
C ILE A 182 14.45 5.89 12.87
N GLY A 183 15.58 6.53 12.61
CA GLY A 183 16.71 5.87 11.98
C GLY A 183 18.00 5.99 12.76
N TYR A 184 18.87 5.02 12.53
CA TYR A 184 20.22 4.97 13.07
C TYR A 184 21.25 4.99 11.94
N ALA A 185 22.01 6.07 11.85
CA ALA A 185 23.10 6.24 10.89
C ALA A 185 24.41 5.60 11.38
N PHE A 186 25.07 4.87 10.49
CA PHE A 186 26.34 4.19 10.73
C PHE A 186 27.23 4.18 9.48
N GLY A 187 28.44 3.61 9.63
CA GLY A 187 29.48 3.69 8.62
C GLY A 187 30.27 5.00 8.67
N LYS A 188 31.25 5.14 7.77
CA LYS A 188 32.05 6.37 7.68
C LYS A 188 31.11 7.52 7.30
N THR A 189 31.12 8.58 8.12
CA THR A 189 30.37 9.81 7.84
C THR A 189 28.84 9.63 7.70
N GLY A 190 28.25 8.51 8.15
CA GLY A 190 26.81 8.27 8.03
C GLY A 190 26.34 7.72 6.68
N LEU A 191 27.23 7.06 5.93
CA LEU A 191 26.96 6.47 4.61
C LEU A 191 25.75 5.51 4.58
N PHE A 192 25.44 4.86 5.70
CA PHE A 192 24.32 3.93 5.80
C PHE A 192 23.39 4.35 6.94
N SER A 193 22.09 4.09 6.79
CA SER A 193 21.19 4.06 7.93
C SER A 193 20.22 2.88 7.89
N LEU A 194 19.78 2.50 9.08
CA LEU A 194 18.66 1.59 9.26
C LEU A 194 17.52 2.39 9.89
N ASP A 195 16.40 2.41 9.20
CA ASP A 195 15.22 3.17 9.58
C ASP A 195 14.12 2.20 9.97
N ALA A 196 13.44 2.46 11.08
CA ALA A 196 12.31 1.67 11.56
C ALA A 196 11.16 2.61 11.88
N GLY A 197 9.96 2.24 11.46
CA GLY A 197 8.80 3.12 11.56
C GLY A 197 7.47 2.40 11.44
N TYR A 198 6.43 3.19 11.29
CA TYR A 198 5.06 2.73 11.09
C TYR A 198 4.40 3.55 10.00
N ARG A 199 3.84 2.87 9.00
CA ARG A 199 3.16 3.49 7.86
C ARG A 199 1.68 3.11 7.88
N VAL A 200 0.84 4.08 7.55
CA VAL A 200 -0.60 3.93 7.34
C VAL A 200 -0.93 4.54 6.00
N MET A 201 -1.67 3.82 5.16
CA MET A 201 -2.13 4.29 3.88
C MET A 201 -3.58 3.86 3.65
N ASN A 202 -4.34 4.71 2.99
CA ASN A 202 -5.68 4.40 2.53
C ASN A 202 -5.83 4.82 1.08
N LEU A 203 -6.52 3.99 0.32
CA LEU A 203 -6.85 4.20 -1.08
C LEU A 203 -8.35 4.02 -1.23
N GLN A 204 -9.01 5.05 -1.76
CA GLN A 204 -10.42 5.00 -2.16
C GLN A 204 -10.50 5.06 -3.68
N ILE A 205 -11.02 4.01 -4.28
CA ILE A 205 -10.95 3.80 -5.72
C ILE A 205 -12.35 3.49 -6.27
N PRO A 206 -12.91 4.37 -7.12
CA PRO A 206 -14.10 4.06 -7.89
C PRO A 206 -13.74 3.15 -9.06
N GLY A 207 -14.65 2.23 -9.40
CA GLY A 207 -14.47 1.25 -10.46
C GLY A 207 -15.80 0.82 -11.06
N THR A 208 -15.75 -0.15 -11.96
CA THR A 208 -16.94 -0.73 -12.58
C THR A 208 -16.73 -2.21 -12.79
N THR A 209 -17.72 -3.03 -12.43
CA THR A 209 -17.69 -4.47 -12.68
C THR A 209 -17.75 -4.77 -14.19
N ALA A 210 -17.39 -6.01 -14.58
CA ALA A 210 -17.60 -6.50 -15.95
C ALA A 210 -19.07 -6.43 -16.43
N SER A 211 -20.03 -6.39 -15.49
CA SER A 211 -21.48 -6.25 -15.76
C SER A 211 -21.95 -4.79 -15.84
N GLY A 212 -21.07 -3.81 -15.65
CA GLY A 212 -21.38 -2.38 -15.74
C GLY A 212 -21.89 -1.74 -14.44
N ALA A 213 -21.82 -2.44 -13.30
CA ALA A 213 -22.21 -1.90 -11.99
C ALA A 213 -21.07 -1.07 -11.38
N THR A 214 -21.38 0.04 -10.71
CA THR A 214 -20.35 0.87 -10.06
C THR A 214 -19.78 0.14 -8.85
N THR A 215 -18.47 0.24 -8.63
CA THR A 215 -17.80 -0.34 -7.47
C THR A 215 -17.01 0.72 -6.72
N ASP A 216 -17.08 0.72 -5.40
CA ASP A 216 -16.22 1.55 -4.57
C ASP A 216 -15.35 0.63 -3.71
N LEU A 217 -14.04 0.77 -3.86
CA LEU A 217 -13.05 -0.03 -3.15
C LEU A 217 -12.31 0.85 -2.15
N ASP A 218 -12.40 0.50 -0.88
CA ASP A 218 -11.67 1.14 0.22
C ASP A 218 -10.63 0.14 0.76
N LEU A 219 -9.37 0.42 0.48
CA LEU A 219 -8.23 -0.37 0.95
C LEU A 219 -7.44 0.45 1.97
N THR A 220 -7.42 -0.05 3.21
CA THR A 220 -6.58 0.49 4.28
C THR A 220 -5.44 -0.47 4.59
N MET A 221 -4.21 0.02 4.47
CA MET A 221 -2.98 -0.71 4.76
C MET A 221 -2.23 -0.05 5.90
N HIS A 222 -1.77 -0.82 6.88
CA HIS A 222 -1.02 -0.26 8.01
C HIS A 222 -0.06 -1.27 8.59
N GLY A 223 1.12 -0.83 9.03
CA GLY A 223 2.09 -1.76 9.61
C GLY A 223 3.48 -1.17 9.80
N PRO A 224 4.37 -1.93 10.46
CA PRO A 224 5.75 -1.52 10.66
C PRO A 224 6.53 -1.53 9.34
N VAL A 225 7.42 -0.55 9.21
CA VAL A 225 8.34 -0.39 8.08
C VAL A 225 9.76 -0.49 8.58
N ILE A 226 10.62 -1.21 7.86
CA ILE A 226 12.07 -1.21 8.08
C ILE A 226 12.76 -0.90 6.76
N GLY A 227 13.61 0.13 6.76
CA GLY A 227 14.34 0.59 5.58
C GLY A 227 15.84 0.50 5.77
N PHE A 228 16.55 0.04 4.73
CA PHE A 228 17.99 0.22 4.63
C PHE A 228 18.26 1.35 3.63
N VAL A 229 18.94 2.38 4.11
CA VAL A 229 19.23 3.60 3.35
C VAL A 229 20.73 3.67 3.07
N PHE A 230 21.04 4.07 1.83
CA PHE A 230 22.39 4.36 1.40
C PHE A 230 22.47 5.84 1.02
N ASN A 231 23.27 6.60 1.77
CA ASN A 231 23.45 8.03 1.59
C ASN A 231 24.73 8.26 0.77
N TRP A 232 24.63 8.80 -0.45
CA TRP A 232 25.80 9.16 -1.27
C TRP A 232 25.86 10.66 -1.57
#